data_AF-A0A8C0IJ88-F1
#
_entry.id   AF-A0A8C0IJ88-F1
#
_cell.length_a   1.000
_cell.length_b   1.000
_cell.length_c   1.000
_cell.angle_alpha   90.00
_cell.angle_beta   90.00
_cell.angle_gamma   90.00
#
_symmetry.space_group_name_H-M   'P 1'
#
loop_
_entity.id
_entity.type
_entity.pdbx_description
1 polymer ?
#
loop_
_entity_poly.entity_id
_entity_poly.type
_entity_poly.pdbx_seq_one_letter_code
_entity_poly.pdbx_strand_id
1 'polypeptide(L)'
;IPGGANNCASLSISVTEALECYPGGHQILQSPYRSVDFDSSQLQQSAIQDLICDHSLTPGWYRFLIFDKPAEMPTKCVEMNHCGTQAPIWLSLTESESMPLPGEIKQLTACATWQFFFSTTKDCCIFRIPVSVRNCGEFFVYLLQPTQGCMGYCAEGEEAHPIILQNLCVLISPLLPPPPRRRPVVAELVEASVYLRCTFDVPLTNSSVGFIVTWSRLAFSLLELDGISLRLGDRIFCSSSSFFLEKPDIQSLPVESSEFFAGIKLHPESLNISKDGKEYRLTIESRIPIPCPKFSQLENDCKISLKLNTVDEDLIFFWSFHSCRCE
;
A
#
# COMPACT_ATOMS: atom_id res chain seq x y z
N ILE A 1 -30.88 -4.67 65.12
CA ILE A 1 -30.25 -5.12 63.86
C ILE A 1 -29.17 -4.11 63.50
N PRO A 2 -27.90 -4.34 63.84
CA PRO A 2 -26.81 -3.54 63.30
C PRO A 2 -26.28 -4.21 62.02
N GLY A 3 -26.19 -3.42 60.95
CA GLY A 3 -25.68 -3.85 59.66
C GLY A 3 -24.16 -4.06 59.68
N GLY A 4 -23.73 -5.22 59.17
CA GLY A 4 -22.33 -5.53 58.95
C GLY A 4 -21.77 -4.75 57.76
N ALA A 5 -20.72 -3.97 58.00
CA ALA A 5 -19.88 -3.41 56.94
C ALA A 5 -18.89 -4.50 56.51
N ASN A 6 -19.06 -5.02 55.29
CA ASN A 6 -18.06 -5.87 54.64
C ASN A 6 -16.96 -4.96 54.09
N ASN A 7 -15.82 -4.89 54.77
CA ASN A 7 -14.60 -4.31 54.23
C ASN A 7 -13.97 -5.30 53.24
N CYS A 8 -14.23 -5.11 51.94
CA CYS A 8 -13.41 -5.74 50.90
C CYS A 8 -12.09 -4.95 50.79
N ALA A 9 -11.03 -5.48 51.40
CA ALA A 9 -9.67 -5.02 51.10
C ALA A 9 -9.31 -5.53 49.69
N SER A 10 -9.29 -4.63 48.70
CA SER A 10 -8.75 -4.92 47.37
C SER A 10 -7.23 -4.98 47.47
N LEU A 11 -6.65 -6.17 47.33
CA LEU A 11 -5.22 -6.35 47.19
C LEU A 11 -4.82 -5.94 45.76
N SER A 12 -4.30 -4.74 45.58
CA SER A 12 -3.72 -4.32 44.30
C SER A 12 -2.32 -4.93 44.18
N ILE A 13 -2.22 -6.09 43.52
CA ILE A 13 -0.94 -6.63 43.07
C ILE A 13 -0.52 -5.80 41.86
N SER A 14 0.44 -4.89 42.04
CA SER A 14 1.13 -4.24 40.94
C SER A 14 2.05 -5.28 40.28
N VAL A 15 1.55 -5.99 39.27
CA VAL A 15 2.42 -6.68 38.32
C VAL A 15 3.15 -5.57 37.57
N THR A 16 4.45 -5.40 37.82
CA THR A 16 5.30 -4.58 36.96
C THR A 16 5.31 -5.23 35.57
N GLU A 17 4.39 -4.81 34.72
CA GLU A 17 4.43 -5.17 33.30
C GLU A 17 5.73 -4.65 32.69
N ALA A 18 6.30 -5.44 31.81
CA ALA A 18 7.61 -5.20 31.25
C ALA A 18 7.60 -4.03 30.28
N LEU A 19 8.62 -3.17 30.34
CA LEU A 19 8.65 -1.92 29.58
C LEU A 19 8.51 -2.17 28.09
N GLU A 20 9.17 -3.21 27.56
CA GLU A 20 9.16 -3.60 26.16
C GLU A 20 7.78 -4.05 25.65
N CYS A 21 6.84 -4.38 26.54
CA CYS A 21 5.47 -4.71 26.17
C CYS A 21 4.56 -3.49 26.05
N TYR A 22 5.03 -2.30 26.42
CA TYR A 22 4.27 -1.06 26.28
C TYR A 22 4.58 -0.32 24.97
N PRO A 23 3.65 0.53 24.48
CA PRO A 23 3.94 1.47 23.40
C PRO A 23 5.19 2.31 23.71
N GLY A 24 6.17 2.30 22.81
CA GLY A 24 7.45 2.98 22.97
C GLY A 24 8.54 2.18 23.71
N GLY A 25 8.22 1.01 24.27
CA GLY A 25 9.20 0.08 24.84
C GLY A 25 9.90 -0.82 23.82
N HIS A 26 9.36 -0.89 22.60
CA HIS A 26 9.91 -1.61 21.47
C HIS A 26 9.82 -0.76 20.20
N GLN A 27 10.67 -1.07 19.24
CA GLN A 27 10.65 -0.52 17.89
C GLN A 27 9.79 -1.40 16.98
N ILE A 28 9.20 -0.80 15.95
CA ILE A 28 8.44 -1.53 14.94
C ILE A 28 9.35 -1.82 13.75
N LEU A 29 9.57 -3.11 13.47
CA LEU A 29 10.31 -3.55 12.30
C LEU A 29 9.30 -3.91 11.19
N GLN A 30 8.94 -2.91 10.39
CA GLN A 30 7.91 -3.01 9.37
C GLN A 30 8.48 -2.93 7.96
N SER A 31 8.21 -3.96 7.15
CA SER A 31 8.42 -3.93 5.70
C SER A 31 7.68 -5.10 5.08
N PRO A 32 6.89 -4.90 3.99
CA PRO A 32 6.21 -5.99 3.31
C PRO A 32 7.20 -6.99 2.69
N TYR A 33 8.40 -6.53 2.33
CA TYR A 33 9.43 -7.37 1.75
C TYR A 33 10.01 -8.38 2.75
N ARG A 34 9.83 -8.18 4.07
CA ARG A 34 10.27 -9.15 5.10
C ARG A 34 9.42 -10.42 5.15
N SER A 35 8.34 -10.51 4.38
CA SER A 35 7.55 -11.75 4.29
C SER A 35 8.38 -12.91 3.75
N VAL A 36 8.25 -14.09 4.36
CA VAL A 36 8.82 -15.34 3.83
C VAL A 36 8.35 -15.65 2.40
N ASP A 37 7.18 -15.16 2.01
CA ASP A 37 6.62 -15.35 0.66
C ASP A 37 7.23 -14.43 -0.40
N PHE A 38 8.00 -13.42 0.01
CA PHE A 38 8.58 -12.46 -0.92
C PHE A 38 9.87 -12.99 -1.55
N ASP A 39 9.82 -13.31 -2.85
CA ASP A 39 10.99 -13.70 -3.65
C ASP A 39 11.85 -12.48 -4.00
N SER A 40 13.10 -12.51 -3.54
CA SER A 40 14.10 -11.45 -3.64
C SER A 40 15.11 -11.69 -4.76
N SER A 41 14.98 -12.77 -5.54
CA SER A 41 15.90 -13.11 -6.64
C SER A 41 16.00 -12.00 -7.69
N GLN A 42 14.89 -11.32 -7.99
CA GLN A 42 14.82 -10.22 -8.95
C GLN A 42 15.53 -8.95 -8.47
N LEU A 43 15.52 -8.69 -7.15
CA LEU A 43 16.17 -7.51 -6.55
C LEU A 43 17.70 -7.58 -6.70
N GLN A 44 18.25 -8.78 -6.76
CA GLN A 44 19.69 -9.01 -6.93
C GLN A 44 20.21 -8.56 -8.29
N GLN A 45 19.35 -8.56 -9.31
CA GLN A 45 19.73 -8.27 -10.70
C GLN A 45 19.44 -6.81 -11.08
N SER A 46 18.48 -6.17 -10.43
CA SER A 46 17.91 -4.89 -10.88
C SER A 46 18.06 -3.74 -9.88
N ALA A 47 18.14 -4.02 -8.57
CA ALA A 47 18.21 -2.99 -7.53
C ALA A 47 18.84 -3.52 -6.24
N ILE A 48 20.16 -3.75 -6.24
CA ILE A 48 20.92 -4.25 -5.06
C ILE A 48 20.75 -3.33 -3.84
N GLN A 49 20.45 -2.04 -4.05
CA GLN A 49 20.21 -1.07 -2.97
C GLN A 49 18.87 -1.28 -2.23
N ASP A 50 17.94 -2.04 -2.81
CA ASP A 50 16.63 -2.32 -2.21
C ASP A 50 16.63 -3.61 -1.35
N LEU A 51 17.78 -4.29 -1.25
CA LEU A 51 17.94 -5.47 -0.42
C LEU A 51 17.93 -5.09 1.08
N ILE A 52 17.21 -5.85 1.87
CA ILE A 52 17.19 -5.73 3.32
C ILE A 52 18.53 -6.23 3.89
N CYS A 53 19.25 -5.29 4.51
CA CYS A 53 20.49 -5.52 5.23
C CYS A 53 20.39 -4.98 6.67
N ASP A 54 20.18 -5.86 7.64
CA ASP A 54 20.01 -5.49 9.06
C ASP A 54 21.34 -5.28 9.81
N HIS A 55 22.46 -5.09 9.09
CA HIS A 55 23.75 -4.74 9.71
C HIS A 55 23.73 -3.35 10.36
N SER A 56 22.81 -2.49 9.93
CA SER A 56 22.60 -1.13 10.48
C SER A 56 21.49 -1.11 11.54
N LEU A 57 20.90 -2.25 11.88
CA LEU A 57 19.85 -2.33 12.88
C LEU A 57 20.42 -1.95 14.26
N THR A 58 19.76 -1.02 14.96
CA THR A 58 20.16 -0.70 16.33
C THR A 58 19.82 -1.87 17.28
N PRO A 59 20.66 -2.22 18.26
CA PRO A 59 20.27 -3.21 19.25
C PRO A 59 19.03 -2.76 20.03
N GLY A 60 18.03 -3.63 20.18
CA GLY A 60 16.81 -3.25 20.88
C GLY A 60 15.68 -4.27 20.76
N TRP A 61 14.57 -4.02 21.46
CA TRP A 61 13.35 -4.80 21.33
C TRP A 61 12.60 -4.39 20.07
N TYR A 62 12.23 -5.37 19.27
CA TYR A 62 11.51 -5.19 18.02
C TYR A 62 10.22 -6.01 17.99
N ARG A 63 9.19 -5.44 17.38
CA ARG A 63 7.98 -6.14 16.97
C ARG A 63 7.88 -6.10 15.45
N PHE A 64 7.61 -7.23 14.83
CA PHE A 64 7.48 -7.32 13.38
C PHE A 64 6.06 -6.98 12.93
N LEU A 65 5.96 -6.25 11.82
CA LEU A 65 4.70 -6.04 11.10
C LEU A 65 4.90 -6.26 9.59
N ILE A 66 3.95 -6.93 8.96
CA ILE A 66 3.84 -7.07 7.50
C ILE A 66 2.48 -6.50 7.09
N PHE A 67 2.47 -5.52 6.17
CA PHE A 67 1.24 -4.81 5.78
C PHE A 67 0.41 -4.31 6.98
N ASP A 68 1.08 -3.72 7.98
CA ASP A 68 0.49 -3.24 9.24
C ASP A 68 -0.21 -4.32 10.09
N LYS A 69 0.02 -5.60 9.80
CA LYS A 69 -0.50 -6.74 10.57
C LYS A 69 0.60 -7.37 11.42
N PRO A 70 0.25 -7.93 12.60
CA PRO A 70 1.17 -8.71 13.41
C PRO A 70 1.87 -9.79 12.58
N ALA A 71 3.18 -9.86 12.75
CA ALA A 71 4.01 -10.89 12.17
C ALA A 71 5.04 -11.36 13.20
N GLU A 72 5.55 -12.56 13.00
CA GLU A 72 6.50 -13.20 13.90
C GLU A 72 7.72 -13.66 13.13
N MET A 73 8.86 -13.82 13.81
CA MET A 73 10.01 -14.47 13.15
C MET A 73 9.64 -15.91 12.81
N PRO A 74 9.86 -16.36 11.56
CA PRO A 74 9.49 -17.71 11.17
C PRO A 74 10.29 -18.74 11.97
N THR A 75 9.62 -19.79 12.42
CA THR A 75 10.26 -20.88 13.20
C THR A 75 10.77 -22.01 12.31
N LYS A 76 10.56 -21.89 11.00
CA LYS A 76 11.00 -22.83 9.98
C LYS A 76 12.09 -22.20 9.11
N CYS A 77 12.98 -23.04 8.59
CA CYS A 77 14.03 -22.60 7.70
C CYS A 77 13.46 -21.93 6.45
N VAL A 78 13.84 -20.67 6.24
CA VAL A 78 13.47 -19.88 5.06
C VAL A 78 14.48 -20.14 3.93
N GLU A 79 13.99 -20.23 2.69
CA GLU A 79 14.83 -20.39 1.49
C GLU A 79 15.68 -19.14 1.20
N MET A 80 16.87 -19.34 0.64
CA MET A 80 17.72 -18.22 0.22
C MET A 80 16.98 -17.30 -0.75
N ASN A 81 17.33 -16.02 -0.72
CA ASN A 81 16.73 -15.01 -1.59
C ASN A 81 15.23 -14.80 -1.33
N HIS A 82 14.78 -15.02 -0.09
CA HIS A 82 13.45 -14.65 0.36
C HIS A 82 13.53 -13.53 1.40
N CYS A 83 12.37 -12.99 1.78
CA CYS A 83 12.20 -12.00 2.84
C CYS A 83 13.01 -10.71 2.64
N GLY A 84 13.22 -10.35 1.37
CA GLY A 84 13.87 -9.12 0.94
C GLY A 84 15.39 -9.18 1.06
N THR A 85 15.99 -10.35 1.34
CA THR A 85 17.42 -10.48 1.63
C THR A 85 18.06 -11.69 0.93
N GLN A 86 19.39 -11.71 0.84
CA GLN A 86 20.16 -12.85 0.32
C GLN A 86 20.32 -13.97 1.35
N ALA A 87 20.43 -13.58 2.61
CA ALA A 87 20.67 -14.46 3.74
C ALA A 87 19.54 -14.28 4.76
N PRO A 88 18.42 -15.00 4.57
CA PRO A 88 17.26 -14.97 5.44
C PRO A 88 17.61 -15.40 6.87
N ILE A 89 17.19 -14.62 7.86
CA ILE A 89 17.31 -14.97 9.28
C ILE A 89 15.95 -15.38 9.83
N TRP A 90 15.90 -16.56 10.44
CA TRP A 90 14.71 -17.18 11.02
C TRP A 90 15.00 -17.66 12.45
N LEU A 91 13.97 -17.92 13.26
CA LEU A 91 14.11 -18.36 14.64
C LEU A 91 14.23 -19.88 14.71
N SER A 92 15.37 -20.41 15.16
CA SER A 92 15.59 -21.84 15.29
C SER A 92 15.15 -22.33 16.66
N LEU A 93 14.19 -23.26 16.64
CA LEU A 93 13.71 -23.98 17.82
C LEU A 93 14.19 -25.43 17.72
N THR A 94 14.89 -25.92 18.73
CA THR A 94 15.15 -27.36 18.89
C THR A 94 13.87 -28.11 19.29
N GLU A 95 13.86 -29.44 19.17
CA GLU A 95 12.68 -30.25 19.52
C GLU A 95 12.20 -30.04 20.98
N SER A 96 13.10 -29.66 21.89
CA SER A 96 12.74 -29.35 23.29
C SER A 96 12.42 -27.88 23.54
N GLU A 97 12.56 -27.01 22.53
CA GLU A 97 12.30 -25.57 22.64
C GLU A 97 10.96 -25.20 22.01
N SER A 98 10.16 -24.44 22.77
CA SER A 98 8.97 -23.75 22.29
C SER A 98 9.12 -22.22 22.41
N MET A 99 8.21 -21.50 21.77
CA MET A 99 7.98 -20.08 22.04
C MET A 99 7.65 -19.83 23.54
N PRO A 100 7.98 -18.65 24.08
CA PRO A 100 7.71 -18.31 25.49
C PRO A 100 6.21 -18.23 25.81
N LEU A 101 5.83 -18.61 27.03
CA LEU A 101 4.48 -18.41 27.54
C LEU A 101 4.21 -16.93 27.86
N PRO A 102 2.95 -16.47 27.92
CA PRO A 102 2.63 -15.08 28.24
C PRO A 102 3.33 -14.58 29.51
N GLY A 103 4.03 -13.45 29.39
CA GLY A 103 4.83 -12.84 30.45
C GLY A 103 6.28 -13.34 30.56
N GLU A 104 6.61 -14.45 29.91
CA GLU A 104 7.94 -15.08 29.93
C GLU A 104 8.89 -14.45 28.90
N ILE A 105 10.19 -14.43 29.25
CA ILE A 105 11.29 -14.19 28.30
C ILE A 105 12.07 -15.49 28.14
N LYS A 106 12.35 -15.87 26.90
CA LYS A 106 13.19 -17.02 26.57
C LYS A 106 14.35 -16.61 25.67
N GLN A 107 15.55 -17.10 26.01
CA GLN A 107 16.72 -16.97 25.14
C GLN A 107 16.66 -18.09 24.09
N LEU A 108 16.68 -17.71 22.82
CA LEU A 108 16.59 -18.60 21.67
C LEU A 108 17.71 -18.26 20.68
N THR A 109 17.84 -19.05 19.63
CA THR A 109 18.85 -18.84 18.58
C THR A 109 18.16 -18.54 17.27
N ALA A 110 18.46 -17.40 16.65
CA ALA A 110 18.14 -17.16 15.26
C ALA A 110 19.26 -17.69 14.35
N CYS A 111 18.89 -18.17 13.17
CA CYS A 111 19.78 -18.82 12.21
C CYS A 111 19.70 -18.10 10.86
N ALA A 112 20.86 -17.85 10.25
CA ALA A 112 20.92 -17.39 8.87
C ALA A 112 21.03 -18.59 7.93
N THR A 113 20.19 -18.60 6.88
CA THR A 113 20.26 -19.58 5.81
C THR A 113 21.28 -19.15 4.76
N TRP A 114 22.16 -20.07 4.34
CA TRP A 114 23.07 -19.88 3.21
C TRP A 114 23.35 -21.18 2.45
N GLN A 115 23.66 -21.06 1.16
CA GLN A 115 24.09 -22.16 0.31
C GLN A 115 25.39 -21.74 -0.40
N PHE A 116 26.42 -22.58 -0.28
CA PHE A 116 27.66 -22.38 -1.02
C PHE A 116 27.52 -22.85 -2.46
N PHE A 117 28.10 -22.11 -3.41
CA PHE A 117 28.03 -22.37 -4.85
C PHE A 117 28.45 -23.78 -5.30
N PHE A 118 29.20 -24.52 -4.47
CA PHE A 118 29.67 -25.88 -4.76
C PHE A 118 28.98 -26.97 -3.92
N SER A 119 28.00 -26.59 -3.09
CA SER A 119 27.27 -27.51 -2.23
C SER A 119 25.84 -27.69 -2.72
N THR A 120 25.41 -28.95 -2.84
CA THR A 120 24.00 -29.31 -3.04
C THR A 120 23.21 -29.31 -1.74
N THR A 121 23.89 -29.20 -0.59
CA THR A 121 23.25 -29.09 0.72
C THR A 121 23.11 -27.64 1.12
N LYS A 122 21.87 -27.23 1.37
CA LYS A 122 21.50 -25.96 2.00
C LYS A 122 21.82 -26.03 3.48
N ASP A 123 22.59 -25.07 4.00
CA ASP A 123 22.78 -24.93 5.44
C ASP A 123 21.84 -23.86 5.96
N CYS A 124 20.77 -24.31 6.62
CA CYS A 124 19.75 -23.46 7.22
C CYS A 124 20.26 -22.68 8.45
N CYS A 125 21.42 -23.01 9.00
CA CYS A 125 21.93 -22.34 10.21
C CYS A 125 23.45 -22.20 10.19
N ILE A 126 23.97 -21.54 9.15
CA ILE A 126 25.40 -21.30 9.03
C ILE A 126 25.91 -20.28 10.06
N PHE A 127 25.07 -19.28 10.37
CA PHE A 127 25.35 -18.26 11.38
C PHE A 127 24.26 -18.33 12.46
N ARG A 128 24.70 -18.36 13.71
CA ARG A 128 23.84 -18.36 14.90
C ARG A 128 23.88 -17.01 15.57
N ILE A 129 22.71 -16.45 15.83
CA ILE A 129 22.52 -15.13 16.42
C ILE A 129 21.68 -15.32 17.69
N PRO A 130 22.18 -14.94 18.88
CA PRO A 130 21.38 -15.03 20.10
C PRO A 130 20.24 -14.01 20.05
N VAL A 131 19.02 -14.45 20.32
CA VAL A 131 17.82 -13.60 20.35
C VAL A 131 17.04 -13.89 21.63
N SER A 132 16.63 -12.85 22.34
CA SER A 132 15.68 -12.98 23.44
C SER A 132 14.27 -12.74 22.92
N VAL A 133 13.34 -13.64 23.20
CA VAL A 133 11.94 -13.48 22.80
C VAL A 133 11.11 -13.31 24.06
N ARG A 134 10.26 -12.29 24.09
CA ARG A 134 9.29 -12.07 25.16
C ARG A 134 7.88 -12.19 24.62
N ASN A 135 7.03 -12.92 25.33
CA ASN A 135 5.60 -12.94 25.06
C ASN A 135 4.89 -11.87 25.90
N CYS A 136 4.35 -10.85 25.25
CA CYS A 136 3.58 -9.78 25.90
C CYS A 136 2.09 -10.09 26.04
N GLY A 137 1.69 -11.35 25.81
CA GLY A 137 0.30 -11.80 25.78
C GLY A 137 -0.27 -11.70 24.37
N GLU A 138 -0.37 -10.48 23.86
CA GLU A 138 -1.00 -10.18 22.56
C GLU A 138 -0.02 -10.19 21.38
N PHE A 139 1.29 -10.17 21.65
CA PHE A 139 2.34 -10.17 20.64
C PHE A 139 3.68 -10.59 21.24
N PHE A 140 4.61 -10.98 20.38
CA PHE A 140 6.00 -11.18 20.76
C PHE A 140 6.84 -9.96 20.45
N VAL A 141 7.83 -9.71 21.32
CA VAL A 141 8.94 -8.80 21.03
C VAL A 141 10.25 -9.57 21.06
N TYR A 142 11.15 -9.17 20.18
CA TYR A 142 12.42 -9.84 19.93
C TYR A 142 13.54 -8.87 20.21
N LEU A 143 14.46 -9.22 21.11
CA LEU A 143 15.67 -8.46 21.35
C LEU A 143 16.66 -8.79 20.23
N LEU A 144 16.70 -7.92 19.22
CA LEU A 144 17.51 -8.10 18.03
C LEU A 144 18.83 -7.32 18.13
N GLN A 145 19.81 -7.78 17.38
CA GLN A 145 21.13 -7.18 17.26
C GLN A 145 21.48 -6.95 15.77
N PRO A 146 22.36 -6.00 15.44
CA PRO A 146 22.86 -5.83 14.09
C PRO A 146 23.48 -7.11 13.56
N THR A 147 23.21 -7.43 12.29
CA THR A 147 23.70 -8.65 11.64
C THR A 147 25.15 -8.49 11.18
N GLN A 148 25.88 -9.61 11.07
CA GLN A 148 27.22 -9.62 10.47
C GLN A 148 27.13 -9.66 8.94
N GLY A 149 27.31 -8.52 8.30
CA GLY A 149 27.11 -8.40 6.85
C GLY A 149 25.65 -8.23 6.47
N CYS A 150 25.35 -8.25 5.17
CA CYS A 150 23.98 -8.05 4.67
C CYS A 150 23.15 -9.34 4.82
N MET A 151 22.45 -9.45 5.94
CA MET A 151 21.46 -10.47 6.25
C MET A 151 20.20 -9.77 6.77
N GLY A 152 19.04 -10.40 6.68
CA GLY A 152 17.77 -9.78 7.07
C GLY A 152 16.92 -10.67 7.95
N TYR A 153 16.39 -10.12 9.04
CA TYR A 153 15.38 -10.79 9.86
C TYR A 153 14.06 -10.89 9.09
N CYS A 154 13.65 -12.12 8.81
CA CYS A 154 12.38 -12.40 8.15
C CYS A 154 11.23 -12.32 9.16
N ALA A 155 10.03 -12.17 8.60
CA ALA A 155 8.79 -12.29 9.33
C ALA A 155 7.80 -13.14 8.54
N GLU A 156 6.96 -13.88 9.23
CA GLU A 156 5.78 -14.56 8.69
C GLU A 156 4.55 -13.95 9.37
N GLY A 157 3.57 -13.54 8.57
CA GLY A 157 2.28 -13.13 9.13
C GLY A 157 1.58 -14.34 9.74
N GLU A 158 0.71 -14.12 10.72
CA GLU A 158 -0.25 -15.15 11.09
C GLU A 158 -1.19 -15.40 9.90
N GLU A 159 -0.81 -16.32 9.03
CA GLU A 159 -1.76 -17.10 8.24
C GLU A 159 -2.70 -17.74 9.26
N ALA A 160 -3.98 -17.39 9.20
CA ALA A 160 -5.01 -18.10 9.93
C ALA A 160 -4.81 -19.60 9.63
N HIS A 161 -4.34 -20.36 10.63
CA HIS A 161 -4.12 -21.78 10.49
C HIS A 161 -5.38 -22.38 9.85
N PRO A 162 -5.28 -23.12 8.73
CA PRO A 162 -6.41 -23.83 8.19
C PRO A 162 -6.69 -24.99 9.13
N ILE A 163 -7.39 -24.72 10.23
CA ILE A 163 -8.06 -25.76 11.00
C ILE A 163 -9.04 -26.39 10.01
N ILE A 164 -8.79 -27.65 9.67
CA ILE A 164 -9.75 -28.52 8.99
C ILE A 164 -10.93 -28.66 9.96
N LEU A 165 -11.81 -27.67 9.98
CA LEU A 165 -13.15 -27.80 10.53
C LEU A 165 -14.10 -27.55 9.38
N GLN A 166 -14.47 -28.66 8.73
CA GLN A 166 -15.61 -28.70 7.86
C GLN A 166 -16.81 -28.09 8.61
N ASN A 167 -17.40 -27.06 8.01
CA ASN A 167 -18.72 -26.51 8.31
C ASN A 167 -18.90 -25.58 9.53
N LEU A 168 -18.12 -24.50 9.65
CA LEU A 168 -18.66 -23.28 10.27
C LEU A 168 -17.97 -21.99 9.78
N CYS A 169 -18.33 -21.53 8.58
CA CYS A 169 -18.09 -20.13 8.20
C CYS A 169 -19.06 -19.23 8.98
N VAL A 170 -18.69 -18.77 10.17
CA VAL A 170 -19.25 -17.55 10.76
C VAL A 170 -18.13 -16.70 11.33
N LEU A 171 -17.81 -15.68 10.53
CA LEU A 171 -17.02 -14.48 10.73
C LEU A 171 -17.13 -13.88 12.15
N ILE A 172 -16.00 -13.74 12.85
CA ILE A 172 -15.74 -12.50 13.59
C ILE A 172 -14.34 -12.01 13.18
N SER A 173 -14.20 -11.67 11.90
CA SER A 173 -13.23 -10.64 11.53
C SER A 173 -13.60 -9.36 12.28
N PRO A 174 -12.64 -8.54 12.74
CA PRO A 174 -12.98 -7.20 13.19
C PRO A 174 -13.80 -6.55 12.06
N LEU A 175 -14.98 -6.00 12.39
CA LEU A 175 -15.83 -5.34 11.39
C LEU A 175 -14.98 -4.23 10.75
N LEU A 176 -14.40 -4.51 9.60
CA LEU A 176 -13.76 -3.48 8.79
C LEU A 176 -14.89 -2.57 8.28
N PRO A 177 -14.72 -1.25 8.32
CA PRO A 177 -15.69 -0.37 7.72
C PRO A 177 -15.84 -0.75 6.23
N PRO A 178 -17.08 -0.80 5.72
CA PRO A 178 -17.32 -1.20 4.34
C PRO A 178 -16.56 -0.23 3.41
N PRO A 179 -15.81 -0.75 2.43
CA PRO A 179 -15.06 0.10 1.52
C PRO A 179 -16.03 0.97 0.70
N PRO A 180 -15.69 2.23 0.44
CA PRO A 180 -16.50 3.10 -0.41
C PRO A 180 -16.66 2.48 -1.81
N ARG A 181 -17.86 2.60 -2.41
CA ARG A 181 -18.03 2.10 -3.78
C ARG A 181 -17.35 3.03 -4.79
N ARG A 182 -16.60 2.43 -5.71
CA ARG A 182 -15.91 3.12 -6.81
C ARG A 182 -16.89 3.92 -7.66
N ARG A 183 -16.64 5.22 -7.81
CA ARG A 183 -17.19 6.04 -8.90
C ARG A 183 -16.07 6.63 -9.74
N PRO A 184 -16.33 6.95 -11.02
CA PRO A 184 -15.35 7.64 -11.85
C PRO A 184 -15.08 9.05 -11.32
N VAL A 185 -13.86 9.53 -11.51
CA VAL A 185 -13.51 10.95 -11.34
C VAL A 185 -14.20 11.76 -12.44
N VAL A 186 -14.79 12.89 -12.06
CA VAL A 186 -15.48 13.80 -12.98
C VAL A 186 -14.83 15.17 -12.94
N ALA A 187 -14.69 15.83 -14.09
CA ALA A 187 -14.25 17.21 -14.16
C ALA A 187 -15.46 18.14 -14.23
N GLU A 188 -15.54 19.10 -13.32
CA GLU A 188 -16.62 20.08 -13.21
C GLU A 188 -16.05 21.50 -13.39
N LEU A 189 -16.79 22.35 -14.12
CA LEU A 189 -16.45 23.77 -14.27
C LEU A 189 -17.19 24.55 -13.19
N VAL A 190 -16.45 25.16 -12.27
CA VAL A 190 -17.02 26.09 -11.29
C VAL A 190 -16.47 27.47 -11.61
N GLU A 191 -17.38 28.37 -12.02
CA GLU A 191 -17.07 29.70 -12.54
C GLU A 191 -16.16 29.68 -13.78
N ALA A 192 -14.85 29.81 -13.58
CA ALA A 192 -13.81 29.81 -14.61
C ALA A 192 -12.70 28.77 -14.35
N SER A 193 -12.82 27.99 -13.29
CA SER A 193 -11.83 27.00 -12.88
C SER A 193 -12.38 25.59 -13.02
N VAL A 194 -11.55 24.67 -13.52
CA VAL A 194 -11.89 23.26 -13.67
C VAL A 194 -11.45 22.51 -12.41
N TYR A 195 -12.39 21.83 -11.77
CA TYR A 195 -12.16 21.02 -10.58
C TYR A 195 -12.34 19.55 -10.90
N LEU A 196 -11.49 18.70 -10.34
CA LEU A 196 -11.69 17.26 -10.36
C LEU A 196 -12.42 16.84 -9.09
N ARG A 197 -13.54 16.16 -9.28
CA ARG A 197 -14.37 15.68 -8.20
C ARG A 197 -14.25 14.17 -8.11
N CYS A 198 -13.83 13.72 -6.93
CA CYS A 198 -13.86 12.33 -6.56
C CYS A 198 -15.08 12.09 -5.66
N THR A 199 -16.00 11.24 -6.12
CA THR A 199 -17.19 10.88 -5.35
C THR A 199 -17.13 9.40 -4.98
N PHE A 200 -17.65 9.07 -3.81
CA PHE A 200 -17.77 7.70 -3.35
C PHE A 200 -19.12 7.53 -2.68
N ASP A 201 -19.71 6.34 -2.83
CA ASP A 201 -20.93 6.03 -2.09
C ASP A 201 -20.59 5.57 -0.69
N VAL A 202 -21.20 6.24 0.28
CA VAL A 202 -21.13 5.87 1.69
C VAL A 202 -22.11 4.71 1.92
N PRO A 203 -21.64 3.55 2.40
CA PRO A 203 -22.52 2.47 2.81
C PRO A 203 -23.39 2.96 3.99
N LEU A 204 -24.70 2.70 3.96
CA LEU A 204 -25.58 3.03 5.08
C LEU A 204 -25.20 2.16 6.29
N THR A 205 -24.37 2.69 7.17
CA THR A 205 -24.02 2.08 8.46
C THR A 205 -24.62 2.90 9.60
N ASN A 206 -25.02 2.24 10.69
CA ASN A 206 -25.52 2.92 11.90
C ASN A 206 -24.40 3.62 12.71
N SER A 207 -23.15 3.50 12.28
CA SER A 207 -21.96 4.09 12.89
C SER A 207 -21.46 5.30 12.11
N SER A 208 -20.83 6.24 12.82
CA SER A 208 -20.22 7.42 12.21
C SER A 208 -18.87 7.05 11.57
N VAL A 209 -18.75 7.31 10.26
CA VAL A 209 -17.59 6.93 9.44
C VAL A 209 -16.92 8.19 8.90
N GLY A 210 -15.59 8.24 9.00
CA GLY A 210 -14.73 9.22 8.33
C GLY A 210 -14.09 8.63 7.08
N PHE A 211 -13.58 9.50 6.21
CA PHE A 211 -12.94 9.10 4.95
C PHE A 211 -11.62 9.82 4.77
N ILE A 212 -10.62 9.09 4.28
CA ILE A 212 -9.37 9.66 3.78
C ILE A 212 -9.44 9.60 2.26
N VAL A 213 -9.12 10.72 1.60
CA VAL A 213 -9.12 10.84 0.15
C VAL A 213 -7.75 11.32 -0.30
N THR A 214 -7.06 10.52 -1.10
CA THR A 214 -5.75 10.84 -1.64
C THR A 214 -5.81 10.92 -3.17
N TRP A 215 -5.08 11.88 -3.74
CA TRP A 215 -4.96 12.07 -5.18
C TRP A 215 -3.54 11.68 -5.61
N SER A 216 -3.43 10.93 -6.70
CA SER A 216 -2.13 10.57 -7.28
C SER A 216 -2.08 10.88 -8.78
N ARG A 217 -0.88 11.22 -9.25
CA ARG A 217 -0.60 11.51 -10.66
C ARG A 217 0.45 10.54 -11.17
N LEU A 218 0.19 9.91 -12.32
CA LEU A 218 1.17 9.08 -13.00
C LEU A 218 2.15 9.97 -13.78
N ALA A 219 3.25 10.35 -13.12
CA ALA A 219 4.47 10.82 -13.77
C ALA A 219 5.55 9.74 -13.57
N PHE A 220 6.63 9.74 -14.36
CA PHE A 220 7.77 8.80 -14.21
C PHE A 220 8.46 8.87 -12.83
N SER A 221 7.96 9.67 -11.89
CA SER A 221 8.18 9.62 -10.46
C SER A 221 6.86 9.88 -9.72
N LEU A 222 6.50 8.98 -8.80
CA LEU A 222 5.36 9.14 -7.89
C LEU A 222 5.65 10.32 -6.95
N LEU A 223 4.88 11.40 -7.10
CA LEU A 223 4.95 12.54 -6.18
C LEU A 223 3.58 12.71 -5.52
N GLU A 224 3.54 12.58 -4.20
CA GLU A 224 2.42 13.01 -3.37
C GLU A 224 2.49 14.53 -3.25
N LEU A 225 1.41 15.24 -3.60
CA LEU A 225 1.40 16.68 -3.69
C LEU A 225 0.08 17.23 -3.16
N ASP A 226 0.20 18.05 -2.12
CA ASP A 226 -0.83 18.99 -1.70
C ASP A 226 -0.82 20.19 -2.66
N GLY A 227 -1.95 20.47 -3.34
CA GLY A 227 -2.12 21.67 -4.19
C GLY A 227 -1.57 21.62 -5.63
N ILE A 228 -1.87 20.57 -6.42
CA ILE A 228 -1.40 20.45 -7.81
C ILE A 228 -2.11 21.42 -8.77
N SER A 229 -1.33 22.19 -9.54
CA SER A 229 -1.80 22.80 -10.80
C SER A 229 -1.87 21.73 -11.89
N LEU A 230 -3.08 21.28 -12.22
CA LEU A 230 -3.35 20.25 -13.23
C LEU A 230 -2.86 20.69 -14.62
N ARG A 231 -2.18 19.80 -15.34
CA ARG A 231 -1.76 20.03 -16.73
C ARG A 231 -2.58 19.17 -17.68
N LEU A 232 -2.86 19.71 -18.88
CA LEU A 232 -3.41 18.88 -19.96
C LEU A 232 -2.45 17.73 -20.27
N GLY A 233 -2.98 16.51 -20.31
CA GLY A 233 -2.23 15.27 -20.54
C GLY A 233 -1.98 14.46 -19.27
N ASP A 234 -2.27 15.00 -18.08
CA ASP A 234 -2.08 14.29 -16.81
C ASP A 234 -3.03 13.08 -16.70
N ARG A 235 -2.52 12.00 -16.11
CA ARG A 235 -3.28 10.79 -15.73
C ARG A 235 -3.39 10.75 -14.21
N ILE A 236 -4.63 10.77 -13.72
CA ILE A 236 -4.94 11.06 -12.33
C ILE A 236 -5.79 9.93 -11.75
N PHE A 237 -5.52 9.60 -10.50
CA PHE A 237 -6.26 8.62 -9.73
C PHE A 237 -6.70 9.26 -8.41
N CYS A 238 -7.87 8.86 -7.95
CA CYS A 238 -8.34 9.18 -6.62
C CYS A 238 -8.46 7.87 -5.83
N SER A 239 -7.94 7.85 -4.62
CA SER A 239 -8.05 6.72 -3.71
C SER A 239 -8.81 7.16 -2.46
N SER A 240 -9.72 6.31 -1.97
CA SER A 240 -10.46 6.57 -0.75
C SER A 240 -10.48 5.37 0.18
N SER A 241 -10.15 5.59 1.45
CA SER A 241 -10.35 4.64 2.54
C SER A 241 -11.37 5.19 3.54
N SER A 242 -12.10 4.31 4.21
CA SER A 242 -13.05 4.66 5.28
C SER A 242 -12.54 4.20 6.64
N PHE A 243 -12.89 4.91 7.70
CA PHE A 243 -12.55 4.55 9.08
C PHE A 243 -13.70 4.90 10.02
N PHE A 244 -13.84 4.20 11.15
CA PHE A 244 -14.83 4.61 12.15
C PHE A 244 -14.27 5.78 12.97
N LEU A 245 -15.07 6.81 13.23
CA LEU A 245 -14.60 7.99 13.99
C LEU A 245 -14.07 7.64 15.39
N GLU A 246 -14.60 6.56 15.98
CA GLU A 246 -14.19 6.04 17.29
C GLU A 246 -12.83 5.31 17.25
N LYS A 247 -12.40 4.84 16.07
CA LYS A 247 -11.16 4.09 15.85
C LYS A 247 -10.52 4.48 14.51
N PRO A 248 -9.92 5.68 14.42
CA PRO A 248 -9.34 6.19 13.18
C PRO A 248 -8.16 5.35 12.67
N ASP A 249 -7.51 4.59 13.55
CA ASP A 249 -6.38 3.71 13.23
C ASP A 249 -6.80 2.47 12.42
N ILE A 250 -8.09 2.14 12.38
CA ILE A 250 -8.63 1.00 11.63
C ILE A 250 -9.30 1.52 10.36
N GLN A 251 -8.56 1.45 9.26
CA GLN A 251 -9.01 1.87 7.94
C GLN A 251 -9.45 0.68 7.09
N SER A 252 -10.40 0.91 6.19
CA SER A 252 -10.70 -0.02 5.12
C SER A 252 -9.54 -0.11 4.15
N LEU A 253 -9.51 -1.17 3.34
CA LEU A 253 -8.67 -1.17 2.15
C LEU A 253 -9.02 0.05 1.27
N PRO A 254 -8.00 0.77 0.76
CA PRO A 254 -8.23 1.89 -0.13
C PRO A 254 -8.86 1.43 -1.44
N VAL A 255 -9.89 2.14 -1.89
CA VAL A 255 -10.52 1.91 -3.19
C VAL A 255 -10.06 2.98 -4.15
N GLU A 256 -9.32 2.55 -5.16
CA GLU A 256 -8.84 3.44 -6.22
C GLU A 256 -9.89 3.60 -7.33
N SER A 257 -10.01 4.82 -7.86
CA SER A 257 -10.82 5.16 -9.03
C SER A 257 -10.22 4.57 -10.31
N SER A 258 -11.00 4.51 -11.38
CA SER A 258 -10.43 4.33 -12.71
C SER A 258 -9.52 5.51 -13.07
N GLU A 259 -8.52 5.27 -13.93
CA GLU A 259 -7.68 6.33 -14.49
C GLU A 259 -8.55 7.45 -15.10
N PHE A 260 -8.25 8.69 -14.70
CA PHE A 260 -8.79 9.89 -15.31
C PHE A 260 -7.73 10.60 -16.14
N PHE A 261 -7.97 10.69 -17.44
CA PHE A 261 -7.14 11.47 -18.35
C PHE A 261 -7.65 12.92 -18.40
N ALA A 262 -6.87 13.85 -17.85
CA ALA A 262 -7.16 15.27 -17.88
C ALA A 262 -6.68 15.89 -19.19
N GLY A 263 -7.46 15.76 -20.26
CA GLY A 263 -7.09 16.36 -21.54
C GLY A 263 -8.07 16.13 -22.68
N ILE A 264 -7.61 16.46 -23.89
CA ILE A 264 -8.33 16.30 -25.16
C ILE A 264 -7.65 15.18 -25.95
N LYS A 265 -8.41 14.19 -26.39
CA LYS A 265 -7.93 13.09 -27.25
C LYS A 265 -8.41 13.27 -28.68
N LEU A 266 -7.53 12.93 -29.61
CA LEU A 266 -7.79 12.91 -31.04
C LEU A 266 -7.91 11.45 -31.49
N HIS A 267 -9.04 11.12 -32.12
CA HIS A 267 -9.35 9.79 -32.63
C HIS A 267 -9.55 9.87 -34.15
N PRO A 268 -8.47 9.80 -34.95
CA PRO A 268 -8.59 9.74 -36.40
C PRO A 268 -9.16 8.39 -36.83
N GLU A 269 -10.04 8.38 -37.82
CA GLU A 269 -10.53 7.16 -38.46
C GLU A 269 -9.41 6.39 -39.17
N SER A 270 -8.45 7.12 -39.74
CA SER A 270 -7.25 6.55 -40.36
C SER A 270 -6.04 7.42 -40.08
N LEU A 271 -4.90 6.77 -39.81
CA LEU A 271 -3.60 7.42 -39.68
C LEU A 271 -2.97 7.72 -41.05
N ASN A 272 -3.39 7.00 -42.09
CA ASN A 272 -2.91 7.14 -43.46
C ASN A 272 -4.06 7.66 -44.33
N ILE A 273 -3.85 8.84 -44.92
CA ILE A 273 -4.84 9.53 -45.74
C ILE A 273 -4.34 9.53 -47.19
N SER A 274 -5.17 9.08 -48.12
CA SER A 274 -4.88 9.10 -49.56
C SER A 274 -5.65 10.19 -50.28
N LYS A 275 -5.16 10.63 -51.45
CA LYS A 275 -5.86 11.54 -52.38
C LYS A 275 -6.89 10.78 -53.23
N ASP A 276 -7.77 10.03 -52.59
CA ASP A 276 -8.81 9.22 -53.23
C ASP A 276 -10.17 9.93 -53.32
N GLY A 277 -10.25 11.18 -52.83
CA GLY A 277 -11.50 11.93 -52.74
C GLY A 277 -12.42 11.43 -51.62
N LYS A 278 -11.94 10.51 -50.77
CA LYS A 278 -12.68 10.03 -49.62
C LYS A 278 -12.61 11.04 -48.48
N GLU A 279 -13.73 11.27 -47.83
CA GLU A 279 -13.77 12.03 -46.58
C GLU A 279 -13.32 11.15 -45.41
N TYR A 280 -12.43 11.68 -44.57
CA TYR A 280 -11.93 11.00 -43.38
C TYR A 280 -12.41 11.72 -42.13
N ARG A 281 -12.93 10.97 -41.16
CA ARG A 281 -13.44 11.56 -39.91
C ARG A 281 -12.35 11.64 -38.84
N LEU A 282 -12.27 12.79 -38.16
CA LEU A 282 -11.48 12.99 -36.96
C LEU A 282 -12.42 13.31 -35.80
N THR A 283 -12.45 12.44 -34.79
CA THR A 283 -13.26 12.68 -33.58
C THR A 283 -12.38 13.31 -32.50
N ILE A 284 -12.87 14.38 -31.88
CA ILE A 284 -12.19 15.07 -30.78
C ILE A 284 -13.00 14.81 -29.51
N GLU A 285 -12.38 14.19 -28.51
CA GLU A 285 -13.02 13.92 -27.21
C GLU A 285 -12.33 14.74 -26.12
N SER A 286 -13.04 15.70 -25.52
CA SER A 286 -12.55 16.39 -24.33
C SER A 286 -13.08 15.74 -23.07
N ARG A 287 -12.18 15.42 -22.14
CA ARG A 287 -12.54 14.88 -20.81
C ARG A 287 -12.52 15.96 -19.72
N ILE A 288 -12.14 17.18 -20.08
CA ILE A 288 -12.16 18.36 -19.22
C ILE A 288 -13.05 19.44 -19.83
N PRO A 289 -13.85 20.17 -19.04
CA PRO A 289 -14.56 21.34 -19.51
C PRO A 289 -13.58 22.40 -20.03
N ILE A 290 -13.94 23.08 -21.11
CA ILE A 290 -13.14 24.17 -21.67
C ILE A 290 -13.77 25.48 -21.19
N PRO A 291 -13.11 26.25 -20.30
CA PRO A 291 -13.66 27.52 -19.82
C PRO A 291 -13.71 28.54 -20.96
N CYS A 292 -14.91 28.92 -21.38
CA CYS A 292 -15.13 30.00 -22.34
C CYS A 292 -15.41 31.31 -21.57
N PRO A 293 -14.66 32.40 -21.82
CA PRO A 293 -14.91 33.67 -21.15
C PRO A 293 -16.27 34.26 -21.56
N LYS A 294 -17.14 34.55 -20.58
CA LYS A 294 -18.51 35.06 -20.79
C LYS A 294 -18.60 36.50 -21.34
N PHE A 295 -17.48 37.18 -21.56
CA PHE A 295 -17.44 38.61 -21.91
C PHE A 295 -17.33 38.91 -23.41
N SER A 296 -17.25 37.92 -24.29
CA SER A 296 -17.39 38.16 -25.72
C SER A 296 -18.88 38.17 -26.08
N GLN A 297 -19.44 39.36 -26.34
CA GLN A 297 -20.80 39.57 -26.86
C GLN A 297 -21.06 38.97 -28.26
N LEU A 298 -20.18 38.10 -28.74
CA LEU A 298 -20.29 37.34 -29.97
C LEU A 298 -20.38 35.86 -29.59
N GLU A 299 -21.57 35.27 -29.73
CA GLU A 299 -21.94 33.89 -29.36
C GLU A 299 -21.06 32.76 -29.96
N ASN A 300 -20.03 33.09 -30.75
CA ASN A 300 -19.31 32.15 -31.62
C ASN A 300 -17.77 32.13 -31.47
N ASP A 301 -17.19 32.71 -30.43
CA ASP A 301 -15.71 32.83 -30.31
C ASP A 301 -15.01 31.85 -29.36
N CYS A 302 -15.73 30.92 -28.74
CA CYS A 302 -15.05 29.81 -28.06
C CYS A 302 -14.56 28.78 -29.09
N LYS A 303 -13.28 28.87 -29.46
CA LYS A 303 -12.64 28.02 -30.47
C LYS A 303 -11.38 27.38 -29.90
N ILE A 304 -11.22 26.08 -30.17
CA ILE A 304 -9.96 25.37 -29.96
C ILE A 304 -9.23 25.28 -31.30
N SER A 305 -8.01 25.82 -31.35
CA SER A 305 -7.16 25.71 -32.52
C SER A 305 -6.35 24.41 -32.49
N LEU A 306 -6.54 23.56 -33.50
CA LEU A 306 -5.76 22.35 -33.69
C LEU A 306 -4.74 22.58 -34.81
N LYS A 307 -3.46 22.32 -34.55
CA LYS A 307 -2.42 22.33 -35.57
C LYS A 307 -2.16 20.90 -36.03
N LEU A 308 -2.46 20.62 -37.29
CA LEU A 308 -2.14 19.36 -37.94
C LEU A 308 -0.84 19.54 -38.71
N ASN A 309 0.12 18.63 -38.51
CA ASN A 309 1.36 18.59 -39.28
C ASN A 309 1.30 17.38 -40.22
N THR A 310 1.64 17.59 -41.49
CA THR A 310 1.80 16.52 -42.48
C THR A 310 3.29 16.21 -42.65
N VAL A 311 3.60 14.95 -42.95
CA VAL A 311 4.99 14.50 -43.20
C VAL A 311 5.42 14.81 -44.65
N ASP A 312 4.47 15.17 -45.52
CA ASP A 312 4.69 15.48 -46.93
C ASP A 312 4.31 16.95 -47.20
N GLU A 313 5.25 17.75 -47.73
CA GLU A 313 5.15 19.22 -47.85
C GLU A 313 4.31 19.68 -49.06
N ASP A 314 3.98 18.80 -50.01
CA ASP A 314 3.30 19.14 -51.27
C ASP A 314 1.77 18.96 -51.25
N LEU A 315 1.18 18.72 -50.07
CA LEU A 315 -0.24 18.39 -49.94
C LEU A 315 -1.03 19.50 -49.23
N ILE A 316 -1.73 20.32 -50.02
CA ILE A 316 -2.73 21.27 -49.52
C ILE A 316 -4.03 20.51 -49.25
N PHE A 317 -4.32 20.25 -47.98
CA PHE A 317 -5.59 19.69 -47.53
C PHE A 317 -6.57 20.81 -47.18
N PHE A 318 -7.78 20.79 -47.75
CA PHE A 318 -8.86 21.69 -47.38
C PHE A 318 -9.68 21.04 -46.27
N TRP A 319 -9.58 21.58 -45.06
CA TRP A 319 -10.32 21.10 -43.89
C TRP A 319 -11.58 21.93 -43.73
N SER A 320 -12.74 21.32 -43.87
CA SER A 320 -14.02 21.92 -43.48
C SER A 320 -14.36 21.48 -42.05
N PHE A 321 -14.09 22.35 -41.07
CA PHE A 321 -14.50 22.12 -39.69
C PHE A 321 -15.95 22.59 -39.52
N HIS A 322 -16.86 21.68 -39.21
CA HIS A 322 -18.17 22.06 -38.68
C HIS A 322 -18.02 22.47 -37.22
N SER A 323 -18.69 23.56 -36.79
CA SER A 323 -18.49 24.11 -35.45
C SER A 323 -18.76 23.07 -34.37
N CYS A 324 -17.75 22.78 -33.55
CA CYS A 324 -17.98 22.09 -32.29
C CYS A 324 -18.58 23.09 -31.31
N ARG A 325 -19.87 22.93 -31.00
CA ARG A 325 -20.48 23.69 -29.90
C ARG A 325 -19.95 23.11 -28.60
N CYS A 326 -19.28 23.93 -27.80
CA CYS A 326 -18.99 23.58 -26.41
C CYS A 326 -20.32 23.76 -25.65
N GLU A 327 -20.98 22.66 -25.29
CA GLU A 327 -22.08 22.69 -24.32
C GLU A 327 -21.53 22.77 -22.88
#